data_AF-A0AA90TWF0-F1
#
_entry.id   AF-A0AA90TWF0-F1
#
_cell.length_a   1.000
_cell.length_b   1.000
_cell.length_c   1.000
_cell.angle_alpha   90.00
_cell.angle_beta   90.00
_cell.angle_gamma   90.00
#
_symmetry.space_group_name_H-M   'P 1'
#
loop_
_entity.id
_entity.type
_entity.pdbx_description
1 polymer ?
#
loop_
_entity_poly.entity_id
_entity_poly.type
_entity_poly.pdbx_seq_one_letter_code
_entity_poly.pdbx_strand_id
1 'polypeptide(L)'
;MSRLVIMEVAMKEELPELYDIYFGGKVLLHYEEDIPFIVVGTTSNMGREAAIELLRGCEQFKALHKRLFGVEIKSFVTDEKKFKKVKNWWDYFHPNGIYR
;
A
#
# COMPACT_ATOMS: atom_id res chain seq x y z
N MET A 1 10.67 -5.43 -14.23
CA MET A 1 10.51 -5.75 -12.80
C MET A 1 9.57 -4.71 -12.22
N SER A 2 8.49 -5.11 -11.55
CA SER A 2 7.49 -4.17 -11.02
C SER A 2 8.07 -3.33 -9.89
N ARG A 3 7.64 -2.06 -9.76
CA ARG A 3 8.02 -1.19 -8.65
C ARG A 3 7.67 -1.80 -7.30
N LEU A 4 6.56 -2.55 -7.21
CA LEU A 4 6.17 -3.24 -5.97
C LEU A 4 7.19 -4.29 -5.55
N VAL A 5 7.76 -5.04 -6.51
CA VAL A 5 8.80 -6.04 -6.23
C VAL A 5 10.08 -5.37 -5.73
N ILE A 6 10.45 -4.23 -6.31
CA ILE A 6 11.60 -3.45 -5.85
C ILE A 6 11.36 -2.92 -4.42
N MET A 7 10.14 -2.45 -4.11
CA MET A 7 9.76 -2.05 -2.76
C MET A 7 9.86 -3.22 -1.78
N GLU A 8 9.36 -4.40 -2.14
CA GLU A 8 9.42 -5.60 -1.31
C GLU A 8 10.86 -5.97 -0.96
N VAL A 9 11.74 -6.02 -1.96
CA VAL A 9 13.18 -6.33 -1.76
C VAL A 9 13.83 -5.27 -0.88
N ALA A 10 13.65 -3.98 -1.18
CA ALA A 10 14.24 -2.89 -0.40
C ALA A 10 13.76 -2.89 1.06
N MET A 11 12.47 -3.16 1.31
CA MET A 11 11.97 -3.29 2.68
C MET A 11 12.58 -4.50 3.38
N LYS A 12 12.70 -5.64 2.69
CA LYS A 12 13.28 -6.84 3.29
C LYS A 12 14.74 -6.64 3.71
N GLU A 13 15.51 -5.91 2.92
CA GLU A 13 16.94 -5.68 3.14
C GLU A 13 17.21 -4.52 4.12
N GLU A 14 16.45 -3.43 4.03
CA GLU A 14 16.75 -2.20 4.77
C GLU A 14 15.77 -1.88 5.91
N LEU A 15 14.50 -2.32 5.81
CA LEU A 15 13.42 -1.95 6.74
C LEU A 15 12.53 -3.17 7.10
N PRO A 16 13.07 -4.18 7.81
CA PRO A 16 12.39 -5.45 8.04
C PRO A 16 11.04 -5.31 8.75
N GLU A 17 10.89 -4.31 9.62
CA GLU A 17 9.62 -4.02 10.30
C GLU A 17 8.55 -3.58 9.30
N LEU A 18 8.94 -2.78 8.30
CA LEU A 18 8.03 -2.32 7.25
C LEU A 18 7.66 -3.46 6.31
N TYR A 19 8.62 -4.33 6.00
CA TYR A 19 8.38 -5.57 5.25
C TYR A 19 7.34 -6.45 5.96
N ASP A 20 7.51 -6.68 7.26
CA ASP A 20 6.61 -7.53 8.05
C ASP A 20 5.19 -6.94 8.13
N ILE A 21 5.04 -5.61 8.07
CA ILE A 21 3.74 -4.96 7.94
C ILE A 21 3.11 -5.28 6.58
N TYR A 22 3.75 -4.86 5.49
CA TYR A 22 3.14 -4.80 4.15
C TYR A 22 3.17 -6.12 3.38
N PHE A 23 4.18 -6.96 3.63
CA PHE A 23 4.41 -8.23 2.93
C PHE A 23 4.41 -9.44 3.89
N GLY A 24 4.45 -9.22 5.21
CA GLY A 24 4.34 -10.26 6.24
C GLY A 24 2.91 -10.74 6.56
N GLY A 25 1.90 -10.23 5.85
CA GLY A 25 0.50 -10.64 6.01
C GLY A 25 -0.25 -9.97 7.18
N LYS A 26 0.32 -8.92 7.79
CA LYS A 26 -0.37 -8.12 8.81
C LYS A 26 -1.43 -7.19 8.23
N VAL A 27 -1.25 -6.78 6.98
CA VAL A 27 -2.23 -6.00 6.21
C VAL A 27 -2.45 -6.63 4.84
N LEU A 28 -3.54 -6.26 4.19
CA LEU A 28 -3.74 -6.49 2.76
C LEU A 28 -3.16 -5.31 1.99
N LEU A 29 -2.46 -5.57 0.90
CA LEU A 29 -1.83 -4.55 0.08
C LEU A 29 -2.29 -4.67 -1.37
N HIS A 30 -2.73 -3.55 -1.93
CA HIS A 30 -2.88 -3.38 -3.37
C HIS A 30 -2.05 -2.17 -3.79
N TYR A 31 -1.33 -2.33 -4.89
CA TYR A 31 -0.54 -1.29 -5.52
C TYR A 31 -1.00 -1.16 -6.97
N GLU A 32 -1.37 0.04 -7.36
CA GLU A 32 -1.61 0.39 -8.76
C GLU A 32 -0.30 0.90 -9.36
N GLU A 33 0.09 0.46 -10.55
CA GLU A 33 1.42 0.74 -11.11
C GLU A 33 1.37 1.84 -12.19
N ASP A 34 0.28 1.91 -12.95
CA ASP A 34 0.09 2.88 -14.03
C ASP A 34 -0.01 4.31 -13.48
N ILE A 35 -0.81 4.48 -12.43
CA ILE A 35 -0.96 5.73 -11.69
C ILE A 35 -0.70 5.39 -10.23
N PRO A 36 0.51 5.63 -9.71
CA PRO A 36 0.95 4.94 -8.51
C PRO A 36 0.23 5.42 -7.26
N PHE A 37 -0.51 4.51 -6.64
CA PHE A 37 -1.11 4.63 -5.31
C PHE A 37 -1.18 3.26 -4.63
N ILE A 38 -1.32 3.29 -3.30
CA ILE A 38 -1.58 2.09 -2.51
C ILE A 38 -2.96 2.12 -1.90
N VAL A 39 -3.56 0.93 -1.80
CA VAL A 39 -4.69 0.67 -0.92
C VAL A 39 -4.27 -0.38 0.09
N VAL A 40 -4.57 -0.13 1.35
CA VAL A 40 -4.19 -0.99 2.47
C VAL A 40 -5.44 -1.43 3.23
N GLY A 41 -5.65 -2.73 3.32
CA GLY A 41 -6.75 -3.34 4.06
C GLY A 41 -6.30 -3.77 5.45
N THR A 42 -7.01 -3.36 6.49
CA THR A 42 -6.77 -3.88 7.85
C THR A 42 -7.09 -5.37 7.92
N THR A 43 -6.41 -6.13 8.79
CA THR A 43 -6.75 -7.53 9.09
C THR A 43 -6.93 -7.73 10.60
N SER A 44 -7.52 -8.85 11.02
CA SER A 44 -7.58 -9.23 12.44
C SER A 44 -6.22 -9.46 13.09
N ASN A 45 -5.19 -9.74 12.28
CA ASN A 45 -3.83 -10.04 12.71
C ASN A 45 -2.95 -8.79 12.76
N MET A 46 -3.53 -7.60 12.53
CA MET A 46 -2.81 -6.34 12.50
C MET A 46 -2.23 -6.01 13.88
N GLY A 47 -0.91 -6.03 13.99
CA GLY A 47 -0.19 -5.62 15.19
C GLY A 47 -0.20 -4.10 15.39
N ARG A 48 0.27 -3.66 16.57
CA ARG A 48 0.36 -2.24 16.96
C ARG A 48 1.12 -1.39 15.93
N GLU A 49 2.26 -1.87 15.44
CA GLU A 49 3.10 -1.12 14.49
C GLU A 49 2.39 -0.88 13.15
N ALA A 50 1.70 -1.90 12.63
CA ALA A 50 0.89 -1.76 11.44
C ALA A 50 -0.24 -0.74 11.65
N ALA A 51 -0.92 -0.76 12.80
CA ALA A 51 -1.94 0.22 13.12
C ALA A 51 -1.39 1.66 13.15
N ILE A 52 -0.21 1.88 13.75
CA ILE A 52 0.44 3.19 13.79
C ILE A 52 0.79 3.67 12.37
N GLU A 53 1.39 2.81 11.55
CA GLU A 53 1.73 3.13 10.16
C GLU A 53 0.49 3.51 9.34
N LEU A 54 -0.62 2.79 9.51
CA LEU A 54 -1.89 3.09 8.85
C LEU A 54 -2.52 4.40 9.35
N LEU A 55 -2.47 4.68 10.66
CA LEU A 55 -2.95 5.94 11.24
C LEU A 55 -2.13 7.15 10.75
N ARG A 56 -0.85 6.95 10.43
CA ARG A 56 0.01 7.94 9.77
C ARG A 56 -0.22 8.01 8.26
N GLY A 57 -1.19 7.28 7.72
CA GLY A 57 -1.48 7.28 6.29
C GLY A 57 -0.34 6.68 5.47
N CYS A 58 0.29 5.61 5.95
CA CYS A 58 1.33 4.87 5.23
C CYS A 58 2.56 5.72 4.86
N GLU A 59 2.97 6.62 5.76
CA GLU A 59 4.05 7.57 5.52
C GLU A 59 5.39 6.92 5.20
N GLN A 60 5.74 5.81 5.88
CA GLN A 60 7.02 5.16 5.64
C GLN A 60 7.04 4.46 4.27
N PHE A 61 5.93 3.85 3.86
CA PHE A 61 5.80 3.32 2.50
C PHE A 61 5.98 4.43 1.45
N LYS A 62 5.27 5.55 1.61
CA LYS A 62 5.34 6.69 0.68
C LYS A 62 6.76 7.28 0.61
N ALA A 63 7.41 7.44 1.76
CA ALA A 63 8.77 7.95 1.85
C ALA A 63 9.76 7.03 1.11
N LEU A 64 9.66 5.72 1.32
CA LEU A 64 10.49 4.75 0.62
C LEU A 64 10.24 4.77 -0.90
N HIS A 65 8.97 4.80 -1.32
CA HIS A 65 8.61 4.88 -2.74
C HIS A 65 9.18 6.14 -3.40
N LYS A 66 9.06 7.30 -2.73
CA LYS A 66 9.63 8.57 -3.20
C LYS A 66 11.15 8.50 -3.28
N ARG A 67 11.81 7.88 -2.29
CA ARG A 67 13.27 7.69 -2.29
C ARG A 67 13.75 6.84 -3.46
N LEU A 68 13.07 5.72 -3.74
CA LEU A 68 13.49 4.76 -4.77
C LEU A 68 13.14 5.20 -6.19
N PHE A 69 12.01 5.88 -6.38
CA PHE A 69 11.47 6.16 -7.72
C PHE A 69 11.30 7.65 -8.02
N GLY A 70 11.56 8.54 -7.05
CA GLY A 70 11.33 9.99 -7.21
C GLY A 70 9.84 10.38 -7.28
N VAL A 71 8.93 9.43 -7.04
CA VAL A 71 7.49 9.63 -7.20
C VAL A 71 6.80 9.53 -5.84
N GLU A 72 6.02 10.54 -5.52
CA GLU A 72 5.14 10.54 -4.35
C GLU A 72 3.79 9.92 -4.72
N ILE A 73 3.29 9.03 -3.85
CA ILE A 73 2.07 8.27 -4.10
C ILE A 73 1.00 8.59 -3.07
N LYS A 74 -0.26 8.41 -3.46
CA LYS A 74 -1.38 8.45 -2.52
C LYS A 74 -1.52 7.12 -1.80
N SER A 75 -2.08 7.16 -0.60
CA SER A 75 -2.40 5.99 0.20
C SER A 75 -3.85 6.06 0.65
N PHE A 76 -4.51 4.91 0.64
CA PHE A 76 -5.89 4.75 1.11
C PHE A 76 -5.97 3.57 2.06
N VAL A 77 -6.68 3.73 3.16
CA VAL A 77 -6.86 2.68 4.17
C VAL A 77 -8.33 2.26 4.20
N THR A 78 -8.59 0.95 4.28
CA THR A 78 -9.94 0.40 4.31
C THR A 78 -10.01 -0.87 5.16
N ASP A 79 -11.22 -1.34 5.45
CA ASP A 79 -11.44 -2.59 6.18
C ASP A 79 -11.27 -3.81 5.27
N GLU A 80 -11.05 -4.99 5.87
CA GLU A 80 -10.80 -6.24 5.17
C GLU A 80 -11.92 -6.63 4.20
N LYS A 81 -13.18 -6.43 4.60
CA LYS A 81 -14.36 -6.85 3.83
C LYS A 81 -14.48 -6.01 2.57
N LYS A 82 -14.33 -4.70 2.70
CA LYS A 82 -14.34 -3.77 1.58
C LYS A 82 -13.16 -4.00 0.66
N PHE A 83 -11.98 -4.24 1.23
CA PHE A 83 -10.77 -4.52 0.46
C PHE A 83 -10.98 -5.70 -0.51
N LYS A 84 -11.50 -6.82 0.00
CA LYS A 84 -11.72 -8.06 -0.77
C LYS A 84 -12.85 -7.95 -1.80
N LYS A 85 -13.78 -7.00 -1.62
CA LYS A 85 -14.95 -6.83 -2.51
C LYS A 85 -14.62 -6.01 -3.76
N VAL A 86 -13.69 -5.05 -3.66
CA VAL A 86 -13.34 -4.16 -4.78
C VAL A 86 -12.42 -4.89 -5.75
N LYS A 87 -12.86 -5.03 -7.00
CA LYS A 87 -12.08 -5.71 -8.06
C LYS A 87 -11.14 -4.77 -8.81
N ASN A 88 -11.50 -3.49 -8.90
CA ASN A 88 -10.70 -2.45 -9.56
C ASN A 88 -10.74 -1.19 -8.70
N TRP A 89 -9.60 -0.84 -8.12
CA TRP A 89 -9.48 0.33 -7.25
C TRP A 89 -9.49 1.65 -8.01
N TRP A 90 -9.00 1.66 -9.25
CA TRP A 90 -9.08 2.83 -10.11
C TRP A 90 -10.53 3.23 -10.35
N ASP A 91 -11.35 2.28 -10.84
CA ASP A 91 -12.77 2.51 -11.12
C ASP A 91 -13.54 2.85 -9.83
N TYR A 92 -13.14 2.25 -8.69
CA TYR A 92 -13.75 2.55 -7.40
C TYR A 92 -13.54 4.02 -6.99
N PHE A 93 -12.36 4.59 -7.22
CA PHE A 93 -12.09 6.00 -6.93
C PHE A 93 -12.57 6.94 -8.04
N HIS A 94 -12.72 6.44 -9.27
CA HIS A 94 -13.10 7.22 -10.45
C HIS A 94 -14.30 6.58 -11.18
N PRO A 95 -15.48 6.51 -10.55
CA PRO A 95 -16.64 5.80 -11.10
C PRO A 95 -17.15 6.35 -12.44
N ASN A 96 -16.75 7.58 -12.81
CA ASN A 96 -17.13 8.23 -14.05
C ASN A 96 -16.04 8.21 -15.13
N GLY A 97 -14.90 7.55 -14.90
CA GLY A 97 -13.89 7.26 -15.92
C GLY A 97 -13.27 8.46 -16.65
N ILE A 98 -13.42 9.68 -16.13
CA ILE A 98 -13.04 10.92 -16.84
C ILE A 98 -11.52 11.03 -17.07
N TYR A 99 -10.71 10.25 -16.36
CA TYR A 99 -9.26 10.28 -16.46
C TYR A 99 -8.71 8.89 -16.75
N ARG A 100 -8.09 8.71 -17.92
CA ARG A 100 -7.12 7.66 -18.24
C ARG A 100 -6.13 8.19 -19.27
#